data_AF-A0A7S4AN63-F1
#
_entry.id   AF-A0A7S4AN63-F1
#
_cell.length_a   1.000
_cell.length_b   1.000
_cell.length_c   1.000
_cell.angle_alpha   90.00
_cell.angle_beta   90.00
_cell.angle_gamma   90.00
#
_symmetry.space_group_name_H-M   'P 1'
#
loop_
_entity.id
_entity.type
_entity.pdbx_description
1 polymer ?
#
loop_
_entity_poly.entity_id
_entity_poly.type
_entity_poly.pdbx_seq_one_letter_code
_entity_poly.pdbx_strand_id
1 'polypeptide(L)'
;MSDFSNITRDLSQYFTPRKRLDTLFLVHSSVSMLVGMIGFLFPSTMGLIFLTENDREFMVARAIIRPTCALIFAQGLIIHRSRRINDGQIKRAFVQAYFICFFMSTLALIYEHSSNSGVVSGKFVGVMEIVFMIFLTVGYGWFTFFQPPSVFQGLALRRDL
;
A
#
# COMPACT_ATOMS: atom_id res chain seq x y z
N MET A 1 18.87 14.10 -34.91
CA MET A 1 18.14 12.81 -34.90
C MET A 1 18.67 11.82 -33.85
N SER A 2 19.86 12.03 -33.28
CA SER A 2 20.43 11.25 -32.16
C SER A 2 19.78 11.54 -30.79
N ASP A 3 19.38 12.79 -30.51
CA ASP A 3 18.86 13.17 -29.18
C ASP A 3 17.51 12.55 -28.82
N PHE A 4 16.62 12.37 -29.80
CA PHE A 4 15.32 11.72 -29.56
C PHE A 4 15.46 10.24 -29.19
N SER A 5 16.52 9.58 -29.68
CA SER A 5 16.86 8.19 -29.36
C SER A 5 17.42 8.02 -27.94
N ASN A 6 18.09 9.06 -27.42
CA ASN A 6 18.62 9.08 -26.06
C ASN A 6 17.49 9.34 -25.03
N ILE A 7 16.58 10.28 -25.32
CA ILE A 7 15.41 10.57 -24.45
C ILE A 7 14.50 9.34 -24.32
N THR A 8 14.24 8.64 -25.43
CA THR A 8 13.41 7.42 -25.42
C THR A 8 14.08 6.25 -24.70
N ARG A 9 15.42 6.13 -24.77
CA ARG A 9 16.20 5.15 -23.99
C ARG A 9 16.20 5.46 -22.49
N ASP A 10 16.35 6.72 -22.10
CA ASP A 10 16.31 7.12 -20.70
C ASP A 10 14.93 6.88 -20.08
N LEU A 11 13.86 7.28 -20.78
CA LEU A 11 12.48 7.01 -20.33
C LEU A 11 12.21 5.50 -20.23
N SER A 12 12.64 4.70 -21.22
CA SER A 12 12.55 3.24 -21.18
C SER A 12 13.25 2.63 -19.95
N GLN A 13 14.39 3.21 -19.55
CA GLN A 13 15.13 2.79 -18.36
C GLN A 13 14.40 3.09 -17.04
N TYR A 14 13.54 4.12 -16.97
CA TYR A 14 12.65 4.38 -15.83
C TYR A 14 11.49 3.39 -15.72
N PHE A 15 11.07 2.79 -16.85
CA PHE A 15 10.01 1.78 -16.89
C PHE A 15 10.49 0.35 -16.64
N THR A 16 11.76 0.14 -16.28
CA THR A 16 12.24 -1.19 -15.90
C THR A 16 11.39 -1.73 -14.73
N PRO A 17 10.87 -2.98 -14.82
CA PRO A 17 9.96 -3.52 -13.81
C PRO A 17 10.47 -3.43 -12.37
N ARG A 18 11.80 -3.53 -12.20
CA ARG A 18 12.49 -3.37 -10.92
C ARG A 18 12.36 -1.97 -10.32
N LYS A 19 12.52 -0.92 -11.14
CA LYS A 19 12.33 0.47 -10.68
C LYS A 19 10.86 0.72 -10.34
N ARG A 20 9.92 0.17 -11.11
CA ARG A 20 8.47 0.30 -10.82
C ARG A 20 8.12 -0.32 -9.47
N LEU A 21 8.64 -1.51 -9.17
CA LEU A 21 8.44 -2.18 -7.87
C LEU A 21 9.11 -1.40 -6.73
N ASP A 22 10.33 -0.89 -6.93
CA ASP A 22 11.01 -0.09 -5.91
C ASP A 22 10.29 1.23 -5.64
N THR A 23 9.77 1.90 -6.67
CA THR A 23 8.93 3.10 -6.52
C THR A 23 7.64 2.78 -5.77
N LEU A 24 6.99 1.65 -6.06
CA LEU A 24 5.79 1.23 -5.33
C LEU A 24 6.09 1.06 -3.83
N PHE A 25 7.18 0.36 -3.49
CA PHE A 25 7.60 0.18 -2.10
C PHE A 25 8.07 1.48 -1.45
N LEU A 26 8.75 2.37 -2.18
CA LEU A 26 9.15 3.70 -1.69
C LEU A 26 7.92 4.53 -1.34
N VAL A 27 6.97 4.64 -2.25
CA VAL A 27 5.75 5.44 -2.05
C VAL A 27 4.93 4.85 -0.91
N HIS A 28 4.67 3.55 -0.91
CA HIS A 28 3.92 2.90 0.16
C HIS A 28 4.62 3.10 1.51
N SER A 29 5.92 2.79 1.62
CA SER A 29 6.63 2.95 2.89
C SER A 29 6.60 4.40 3.40
N SER A 30 6.80 5.37 2.51
CA SER A 30 6.79 6.79 2.89
C SER A 30 5.41 7.23 3.37
N VAL A 31 4.36 6.88 2.64
CA VAL A 31 2.98 7.21 3.01
C VAL A 31 2.59 6.54 4.31
N SER A 32 2.83 5.22 4.46
CA SER A 32 2.49 4.49 5.68
C SER A 32 3.27 4.97 6.91
N MET A 33 4.55 5.32 6.75
CA MET A 33 5.31 5.92 7.85
C MET A 33 4.75 7.30 8.25
N LEU A 34 4.43 8.17 7.29
CA LEU A 34 3.87 9.48 7.58
C LEU A 34 2.47 9.38 8.21
N VAL A 35 1.56 8.64 7.58
CA VAL A 35 0.18 8.46 8.06
C VAL A 35 0.17 7.75 9.40
N GLY A 36 0.95 6.67 9.57
CA GLY A 36 1.05 5.94 10.83
C GLY A 36 1.61 6.80 11.96
N MET A 37 2.67 7.59 11.70
CA MET A 37 3.24 8.48 12.72
C MET A 37 2.28 9.62 13.09
N ILE A 38 1.72 10.32 12.09
CA ILE A 38 0.79 11.43 12.32
C ILE A 38 -0.46 10.93 13.06
N GLY A 39 -1.07 9.83 12.62
CA GLY A 39 -2.25 9.27 13.26
C GLY A 39 -2.00 8.73 14.67
N PHE A 40 -0.79 8.26 14.96
CA PHE A 40 -0.42 7.82 16.30
C PHE A 40 -0.27 8.99 17.26
N LEU A 41 0.45 10.05 16.85
CA LEU A 41 0.71 11.24 17.67
C LEU A 41 -0.54 12.13 17.81
N PHE A 42 -1.31 12.26 16.74
CA PHE A 42 -2.49 13.12 16.64
C PHE A 42 -3.73 12.29 16.25
N PRO A 43 -4.22 11.39 17.10
CA PRO A 43 -5.34 10.49 16.76
C PRO A 43 -6.64 11.24 16.42
N SER A 44 -6.77 12.50 16.85
CA SER A 44 -7.89 13.37 16.49
C SER A 44 -7.97 13.67 14.98
N THR A 45 -6.85 13.65 14.25
CA THR A 45 -6.86 13.86 12.78
C THR A 45 -7.43 12.67 12.03
N MET A 46 -7.39 11.48 12.64
CA MET A 46 -7.91 10.24 12.05
C MET A 46 -9.43 10.07 12.24
N GLY A 47 -10.08 10.96 12.99
CA GLY A 47 -11.55 10.99 13.09
C GLY A 47 -12.25 11.32 11.76
N LEU A 48 -11.52 11.88 10.80
CA LEU A 48 -12.03 12.10 9.43
C LEU A 48 -12.07 10.82 8.59
N ILE A 49 -11.33 9.78 8.97
CA ILE A 49 -11.32 8.47 8.32
C ILE A 49 -12.40 7.59 8.96
N PHE A 50 -12.53 7.64 10.29
CA PHE A 50 -13.54 6.92 11.05
C PHE A 50 -14.74 7.82 11.40
N LEU A 51 -15.50 8.24 10.39
CA LEU A 51 -16.77 8.94 10.60
C LEU A 51 -17.82 7.99 11.17
N THR A 52 -17.91 7.96 12.50
CA THR A 52 -18.90 7.19 13.25
C THR A 52 -20.12 8.05 13.59
N GLU A 53 -21.33 7.56 13.33
CA GLU A 53 -22.59 8.24 13.72
C GLU A 53 -22.94 8.08 15.20
N ASN A 54 -22.34 7.10 15.91
CA ASN A 54 -22.70 6.75 17.27
C ASN A 54 -21.55 6.97 18.26
N ASP A 55 -21.83 7.60 19.41
CA ASP A 55 -20.84 7.90 20.46
C ASP A 55 -20.13 6.64 20.99
N ARG A 56 -20.84 5.51 21.06
CA ARG A 56 -20.25 4.24 21.49
C ARG A 56 -19.22 3.72 20.47
N GLU A 57 -19.54 3.81 19.19
CA GLU A 57 -18.66 3.40 18.10
C GLU A 57 -17.44 4.32 18.03
N PHE A 58 -17.64 5.61 18.26
CA PHE A 58 -16.56 6.60 18.33
C PHE A 58 -15.54 6.30 19.43
N MET A 59 -16.00 5.89 20.63
CA MET A 59 -15.10 5.51 21.73
C MET A 59 -14.30 4.25 21.42
N VAL A 60 -14.93 3.25 20.79
CA VAL A 60 -14.26 2.02 20.35
C VAL A 60 -13.24 2.34 19.24
N ALA A 61 -13.63 3.14 18.24
CA ALA A 61 -12.75 3.61 17.18
C ALA A 61 -11.51 4.32 17.76
N ARG A 62 -11.70 5.19 18.75
CA ARG A 62 -10.59 5.89 19.43
C ARG A 62 -9.62 4.93 20.13
N ALA A 63 -10.13 3.83 20.71
CA ALA A 63 -9.30 2.82 21.36
C ALA A 63 -8.44 2.03 20.35
N ILE A 64 -8.95 1.80 19.14
CA ILE A 64 -8.24 1.03 18.10
C ILE A 64 -7.40 1.89 17.14
N ILE A 65 -7.64 3.20 17.05
CA ILE A 65 -6.91 4.11 16.14
C ILE A 65 -5.41 4.08 16.40
N ARG A 66 -4.98 4.27 17.65
CA ARG A 66 -3.54 4.30 17.98
C ARG A 66 -2.81 3.00 17.64
N PRO A 67 -3.28 1.81 18.05
CA PRO A 67 -2.61 0.57 17.67
C PRO A 67 -2.66 0.34 16.15
N THR A 68 -3.74 0.72 15.47
CA THR A 68 -3.83 0.65 14.00
C THR A 68 -2.77 1.54 13.33
N CYS A 69 -2.62 2.79 13.77
CA CYS A 69 -1.60 3.70 13.26
C CYS A 69 -0.17 3.20 13.55
N ALA A 70 0.06 2.60 14.72
CA ALA A 70 1.34 1.97 15.03
C ALA A 70 1.65 0.79 14.10
N LEU A 71 0.65 -0.05 13.77
CA LEU A 71 0.79 -1.13 12.80
C LEU A 71 1.09 -0.61 11.39
N ILE A 72 0.38 0.44 10.94
CA ILE A 72 0.64 1.09 9.65
C ILE A 72 2.07 1.63 9.59
N PHE A 73 2.53 2.29 10.67
CA PHE A 73 3.90 2.77 10.77
C PHE A 73 4.93 1.64 10.70
N ALA A 74 4.71 0.56 11.45
CA ALA A 74 5.56 -0.62 11.44
C ALA A 74 5.62 -1.28 10.06
N GLN A 75 4.49 -1.42 9.37
CA GLN A 75 4.43 -1.89 7.99
C GLN A 75 5.28 -1.01 7.07
N GLY A 76 5.17 0.32 7.19
CA GLY A 76 5.97 1.26 6.42
C GLY A 76 7.48 1.05 6.62
N LEU A 77 7.92 0.85 7.87
CA LEU A 77 9.32 0.53 8.19
C LEU A 77 9.78 -0.81 7.59
N ILE A 78 8.95 -1.86 7.68
CA ILE A 78 9.25 -3.18 7.12
C ILE A 78 9.45 -3.07 5.60
N ILE A 79 8.55 -2.39 4.89
CA ILE A 79 8.67 -2.17 3.44
C ILE A 79 9.92 -1.34 3.14
N HIS A 80 10.19 -0.28 3.90
CA HIS A 80 11.35 0.56 3.67
C HIS A 80 12.65 -0.25 3.75
N ARG A 81 12.75 -1.16 4.73
CA ARG A 81 13.89 -2.06 4.88
C ARG A 81 13.92 -3.13 3.79
N SER A 82 12.77 -3.68 3.40
CA SER A 82 12.68 -4.74 2.37
C SER A 82 13.11 -4.28 0.98
N ARG A 83 13.07 -2.98 0.69
CA ARG A 83 13.63 -2.40 -0.55
C ARG A 83 15.10 -2.75 -0.76
N ARG A 84 15.90 -2.74 0.32
CA ARG A 84 17.33 -3.05 0.31
C ARG A 84 17.62 -4.55 0.18
N ILE A 85 16.62 -5.40 0.43
CA ILE A 85 16.76 -6.85 0.25
C ILE A 85 16.79 -7.12 -1.26
N ASN A 86 17.77 -7.89 -1.69
CA ASN A 86 18.00 -8.18 -3.10
C ASN A 86 17.54 -9.58 -3.51
N ASP A 87 16.59 -10.11 -2.74
CA ASP A 87 15.94 -11.40 -2.94
C ASP A 87 14.55 -11.16 -3.55
N GLY A 88 14.37 -11.69 -4.75
CA GLY A 88 13.12 -11.63 -5.48
C GLY A 88 11.97 -12.39 -4.84
N GLN A 89 12.24 -13.55 -4.23
CA GLN A 89 11.20 -14.37 -3.61
C GLN A 89 10.62 -13.65 -2.40
N ILE A 90 11.49 -13.03 -1.59
CA ILE A 90 11.06 -12.21 -0.45
C ILE A 90 10.19 -11.03 -0.93
N LYS A 91 10.62 -10.31 -1.96
CA LYS A 91 9.83 -9.20 -2.52
C LYS A 91 8.48 -9.67 -3.04
N ARG A 92 8.43 -10.81 -3.74
CA ARG A 92 7.18 -11.40 -4.22
C ARG A 92 6.25 -11.78 -3.07
N ALA A 93 6.77 -12.39 -2.01
CA ALA A 93 5.99 -12.73 -0.82
C ALA A 93 5.37 -11.47 -0.17
N PHE A 94 6.14 -10.37 -0.09
CA PHE A 94 5.59 -9.09 0.36
C PHE A 94 4.46 -8.59 -0.55
N VAL A 95 4.66 -8.57 -1.87
CA VAL A 95 3.61 -8.12 -2.81
C VAL A 95 2.35 -8.96 -2.66
N GLN A 96 2.48 -10.28 -2.55
CA GLN A 96 1.36 -11.21 -2.35
C GLN A 96 0.64 -10.98 -1.03
N ALA A 97 1.37 -10.80 0.07
CA ALA A 97 0.79 -10.51 1.37
C ALA A 97 0.01 -9.18 1.37
N TYR A 98 0.56 -8.13 0.75
CA TYR A 98 -0.13 -6.86 0.59
C TYR A 98 -1.37 -6.97 -0.30
N PHE A 99 -1.29 -7.71 -1.40
CA PHE A 99 -2.46 -7.97 -2.24
C PHE A 99 -3.60 -8.62 -1.45
N ILE A 100 -3.31 -9.70 -0.70
CA ILE A 100 -4.31 -10.39 0.11
C ILE A 100 -4.87 -9.46 1.20
N CYS A 101 -3.99 -8.73 1.89
CA CYS A 101 -4.39 -7.79 2.93
C CYS A 101 -5.34 -6.71 2.38
N PHE A 102 -4.96 -6.04 1.29
CA PHE A 102 -5.81 -5.01 0.68
C PHE A 102 -7.09 -5.56 0.08
N PHE A 103 -7.07 -6.76 -0.49
CA PHE A 103 -8.27 -7.42 -0.98
C PHE A 103 -9.26 -7.69 0.15
N MET A 104 -8.79 -8.28 1.26
CA MET A 104 -9.62 -8.54 2.44
C MET A 104 -10.14 -7.24 3.06
N SER A 105 -9.30 -6.20 3.17
CA SER A 105 -9.72 -4.87 3.64
C SER A 105 -10.77 -4.25 2.73
N THR A 106 -10.62 -4.39 1.41
CA THR A 106 -11.61 -3.90 0.43
C THR A 106 -12.96 -4.57 0.62
N LEU A 107 -12.98 -5.91 0.78
CA LEU A 107 -14.21 -6.65 1.02
C LEU A 107 -14.88 -6.25 2.34
N ALA A 108 -14.08 -6.07 3.41
CA ALA A 108 -14.61 -5.62 4.70
C ALA A 108 -15.24 -4.23 4.59
N LEU A 109 -14.61 -3.29 3.89
CA LEU A 109 -15.17 -1.94 3.67
C LEU A 109 -16.43 -1.96 2.81
N ILE A 110 -16.48 -2.78 1.75
CA ILE A 110 -17.69 -2.94 0.93
C ILE A 110 -18.83 -3.52 1.76
N TYR A 111 -18.55 -4.54 2.59
CA TYR A 111 -19.55 -5.13 3.48
C TYR A 111 -20.10 -4.10 4.45
N GLU A 112 -19.23 -3.38 5.16
CA GLU A 112 -19.60 -2.34 6.13
C GLU A 112 -20.38 -1.19 5.49
N HIS A 113 -19.97 -0.76 4.29
CA HIS A 113 -20.67 0.28 3.53
C HIS A 113 -22.05 -0.20 3.05
N SER A 114 -22.18 -1.47 2.68
CA SER A 114 -23.45 -2.06 2.21
C SER A 114 -24.43 -2.33 3.36
N SER A 115 -23.94 -2.66 4.56
CA SER A 115 -24.77 -2.81 5.76
C SER A 115 -25.27 -1.48 6.31
N ASN A 116 -24.77 -0.34 5.81
CA ASN A 116 -25.08 1.01 6.29
C ASN A 116 -24.95 1.13 7.82
N SER A 117 -24.04 0.35 8.40
CA SER A 117 -23.63 0.46 9.80
C SER A 117 -22.76 1.71 9.91
N GLY A 118 -23.15 2.63 10.78
CA GLY A 118 -22.69 4.03 10.81
C GLY A 118 -21.21 4.28 11.06
N VAL A 119 -20.33 3.27 10.96
CA VAL A 119 -18.87 3.34 11.12
C VAL A 119 -18.20 3.98 9.90
N VAL A 120 -18.90 4.02 8.75
CA VAL A 120 -18.50 4.73 7.53
C VAL A 120 -19.67 5.60 7.02
N SER A 121 -20.22 6.42 7.91
CA SER A 121 -21.41 7.25 7.66
C SER A 121 -21.21 8.34 6.58
N GLY A 122 -19.96 8.80 6.40
CA GLY A 122 -19.62 9.73 5.35
C GLY A 122 -19.70 9.04 3.99
N LYS A 123 -20.91 8.94 3.40
CA LYS A 123 -21.16 8.24 2.11
C LYS A 123 -20.11 8.55 1.05
N PHE A 124 -19.61 9.79 1.02
CA PHE A 124 -18.53 10.21 0.13
C PHE A 124 -17.14 9.72 0.58
N VAL A 125 -16.76 9.91 1.84
CA VAL A 125 -15.44 9.52 2.38
C VAL A 125 -15.26 8.00 2.35
N GLY A 126 -16.29 7.23 2.72
CA GLY A 126 -16.27 5.78 2.65
C GLY A 126 -16.10 5.23 1.25
N VAL A 127 -16.79 5.82 0.27
CA VAL A 127 -16.62 5.45 -1.14
C VAL A 127 -15.20 5.78 -1.61
N MET A 128 -14.64 6.92 -1.20
CA MET A 128 -13.25 7.27 -1.52
C MET A 128 -12.24 6.27 -0.95
N GLU A 129 -12.46 5.78 0.27
CA GLU A 129 -11.62 4.76 0.90
C GLU A 129 -11.71 3.42 0.16
N ILE A 130 -12.92 2.98 -0.21
CA ILE A 130 -13.13 1.77 -1.01
C ILE A 130 -12.42 1.89 -2.35
N VAL A 131 -12.58 3.01 -3.06
CA VAL A 131 -11.92 3.26 -4.35
C VAL A 131 -10.40 3.22 -4.19
N PHE A 132 -9.88 3.84 -3.14
CA PHE A 132 -8.45 3.82 -2.85
C PHE A 132 -7.94 2.39 -2.56
N MET A 133 -8.68 1.60 -1.78
CA MET A 133 -8.33 0.21 -1.48
C MET A 133 -8.44 -0.71 -2.69
N ILE A 134 -9.41 -0.49 -3.58
CA ILE A 134 -9.48 -1.17 -4.88
C ILE A 134 -8.24 -0.84 -5.71
N PHE A 135 -7.85 0.43 -5.79
CA PHE A 135 -6.67 0.85 -6.55
C PHE A 135 -5.39 0.19 -6.01
N LEU A 136 -5.22 0.13 -4.69
CA LEU A 136 -4.10 -0.59 -4.08
C LEU A 136 -4.16 -2.09 -4.37
N THR A 137 -5.32 -2.72 -4.22
CA THR A 137 -5.51 -4.14 -4.52
C THR A 137 -5.15 -4.46 -5.97
N VAL A 138 -5.68 -3.69 -6.92
CA VAL A 138 -5.39 -3.87 -8.35
C VAL A 138 -3.91 -3.59 -8.65
N GLY A 139 -3.34 -2.55 -8.06
CA GLY A 139 -1.93 -2.23 -8.19
C GLY A 139 -1.04 -3.39 -7.76
N TYR A 140 -1.20 -3.89 -6.54
CA TYR A 140 -0.43 -5.04 -6.03
C TYR A 140 -0.77 -6.36 -6.73
N GLY A 141 -2.02 -6.57 -7.14
CA GLY A 141 -2.47 -7.72 -7.92
C GLY A 141 -1.81 -7.76 -9.30
N TRP A 142 -1.68 -6.61 -9.96
CA TRP A 142 -0.97 -6.50 -11.24
C TRP A 142 0.48 -6.98 -11.13
N PHE A 143 1.20 -6.53 -10.10
CA PHE A 143 2.57 -7.00 -9.83
C PHE A 143 2.64 -8.49 -9.43
N THR A 144 1.57 -9.04 -8.85
CA THR A 144 1.52 -10.44 -8.41
C THR A 144 1.28 -11.42 -9.56
N PHE A 145 0.33 -11.11 -10.45
CA PHE A 145 -0.16 -12.05 -11.48
C PHE A 145 0.39 -11.78 -12.88
N PHE A 146 0.70 -10.52 -13.21
CA PHE A 146 1.04 -10.13 -14.59
C PHE A 146 2.52 -9.80 -14.81
N GLN A 147 3.33 -9.63 -13.76
CA GLN A 147 4.78 -9.46 -13.93
C GLN A 147 5.52 -10.79 -13.93
N PRO A 148 6.40 -11.05 -14.93
CA PRO A 148 7.17 -12.29 -15.01
C PRO A 148 8.15 -12.42 -13.83
N PRO A 149 8.45 -13.65 -13.36
CA PRO A 149 9.35 -13.89 -12.23
C PRO A 149 10.77 -13.33 -12.42
N SER A 150 11.16 -12.98 -13.65
CA SER A 150 12.42 -12.32 -13.99
C SER A 150 12.59 -10.93 -13.35
N VAL A 151 11.51 -10.23 -13.00
CA VAL A 151 11.55 -8.96 -12.24
C VAL A 151 12.15 -9.16 -10.84
N PHE A 152 12.00 -10.37 -10.32
CA PHE A 152 12.43 -10.79 -8.99
C PHE A 152 13.77 -11.55 -9.06
N GLN A 153 14.08 -12.25 -10.15
CA GLN A 153 15.25 -13.15 -10.28
C GLN A 153 16.55 -12.53 -10.79
N GLY A 154 16.59 -11.28 -11.26
CA GLY A 154 17.77 -10.64 -11.88
C GLY A 154 19.02 -10.45 -11.01
N LEU A 155 19.17 -11.21 -9.92
CA LEU A 155 20.27 -11.13 -8.97
C LEU A 155 20.93 -12.45 -8.57
N ALA A 156 20.35 -13.59 -8.94
CA ALA A 156 21.05 -14.87 -8.75
C ALA A 156 22.22 -15.02 -9.75
N LEU A 157 22.10 -14.44 -10.95
CA LEU A 157 23.05 -14.62 -12.06
C LEU A 157 24.28 -13.69 -12.06
N ARG A 158 24.43 -12.80 -11.06
CA ARG A 158 25.61 -11.89 -10.94
C ARG A 158 26.48 -12.20 -9.73
N ARG A 159 26.45 -13.43 -9.24
CA ARG A 159 27.36 -13.94 -8.21
C ARG A 159 28.41 -14.92 -8.75
N ASP A 160 28.29 -15.32 -10.03
CA ASP A 160 29.14 -16.34 -10.66
C ASP A 160 30.05 -15.78 -11.77
N LEU A 161 30.26 -14.46 -11.82
CA LEU A 161 31.27 -13.77 -12.65
C LEU A 161 31.97 -12.70 -11.80
#